data_AF-A0A3P5Y9G3-F1
#
_entry.id   AF-A0A3P5Y9G3-F1
#
_cell.length_a   1.000
_cell.length_b   1.000
_cell.length_c   1.000
_cell.angle_alpha   90.00
_cell.angle_beta   90.00
_cell.angle_gamma   90.00
#
_symmetry.space_group_name_H-M   'P 1'
#
loop_
_entity.id
_entity.type
_entity.pdbx_description
1 polymer ?
#
loop_
_entity_poly.entity_id
_entity_poly.type
_entity_poly.pdbx_seq_one_letter_code
_entity_poly.pdbx_strand_id
1 'polypeptide(L)'
;RLVHLRSTETGTLRNAAFFQSPYDFFFCVQGFSGLTSDRKMSSYKERLRSGLVDIKKDDAVALFQSMLRSRPLPTVIDFNRLFGLLARTKQYDLVLALCKQMELKGIAYDLYTLNIMINCFCRRRKLGFAFSAMGEIFKLGYEPNTVTFNTLLNGLCLEGRVFEAVELVDCMVLSQHVPDLITLNTIVNGLCLKDRVSEAVDLIARMMDKGCQADQFTYGPILNRMCKSGNTASALDLLRKMEHRKIKPHVVTYNIIIDNLCKDGRLDDALSFFSEMETKGIKADVITYNSLIGSFCSFGRWDDGAQLLRDMITRKITPNVVTFSALIDSLVKEGKLTEAKDLYNEMITRGIDPNTITYSTLIYGLCMENRLDEANQMMDLMVSKGCDPDIVTFNVLINGFCKAKQVDVGMRLFRKMSLRGVIADTVTYSTLIQGFCQSRELIVAKEVFQEMVSQGVHPGIMTYGILLDGLCDNGELEEALGILDQMHKCKMELDIGIYSIIIHGLCNASKIDDAWDLFCSLSLKGVKRDIQSYNIMLSGLCKRSSLSEADALFRKMKEDGYEPDGCTYNTLIRAHLRGSDITTSVQLIEEMKRCGFSSDASTVKIVMDMLSSGELDKSFLNMLSGPFGDKSSLLD
;
A
#
# COMPACT_ATOMS: atom_id res chain seq x y z
N ARG A 1 -43.33 -4.67 -14.56
CA ARG A 1 -42.26 -5.27 -15.40
C ARG A 1 -40.94 -5.03 -14.68
N LEU A 2 -40.57 -5.91 -13.75
CA LEU A 2 -39.28 -5.94 -13.08
C LEU A 2 -38.33 -6.76 -13.97
N VAL A 3 -37.35 -6.10 -14.57
CA VAL A 3 -36.34 -6.77 -15.40
C VAL A 3 -35.35 -7.48 -14.47
N HIS A 4 -35.03 -8.72 -14.84
CA HIS A 4 -34.11 -9.62 -14.16
C HIS A 4 -32.76 -8.98 -13.79
N LEU A 5 -32.55 -8.69 -12.50
CA LEU A 5 -31.22 -8.70 -11.88
C LEU A 5 -30.75 -10.16 -11.81
N ARG A 6 -30.03 -10.64 -12.83
CA ARG A 6 -29.39 -11.97 -12.80
C ARG A 6 -28.12 -11.89 -11.96
N SER A 7 -28.20 -12.22 -10.68
CA SER A 7 -27.05 -12.71 -9.91
C SER A 7 -26.90 -14.22 -10.14
N THR A 8 -25.67 -14.70 -10.28
CA THR A 8 -25.33 -16.10 -10.59
C THR A 8 -25.42 -17.05 -9.38
N GLU A 9 -25.83 -16.56 -8.20
CA GLU A 9 -26.03 -17.37 -6.99
C GLU A 9 -27.53 -17.54 -6.69
N THR A 10 -28.10 -18.68 -7.04
CA THR A 10 -29.52 -19.02 -6.79
C THR A 10 -29.70 -19.73 -5.44
N GLY A 11 -29.52 -19.01 -4.34
CA GLY A 11 -29.78 -19.50 -2.98
C GLY A 11 -31.12 -19.03 -2.42
N THR A 12 -32.04 -19.94 -2.06
CA THR A 12 -33.26 -19.59 -1.31
C THR A 12 -33.04 -19.76 0.19
N LEU A 13 -33.73 -18.98 1.04
CA LEU A 13 -33.66 -19.15 2.51
C LEU A 13 -34.07 -20.56 2.97
N ARG A 14 -34.88 -21.27 2.18
CA ARG A 14 -35.25 -22.68 2.44
C ARG A 14 -34.10 -23.65 2.20
N ASN A 15 -33.17 -23.32 1.30
CA ASN A 15 -32.03 -24.18 0.92
C ASN A 15 -30.69 -23.71 1.53
N ALA A 16 -30.71 -22.71 2.43
CA ALA A 16 -29.52 -22.23 3.11
C ALA A 16 -28.99 -23.29 4.08
N ALA A 17 -28.08 -24.16 3.61
CA ALA A 17 -27.26 -24.99 4.48
C ALA A 17 -26.25 -24.05 5.17
N PHE A 18 -26.54 -23.66 6.42
CA PHE A 18 -25.68 -22.77 7.20
C PHE A 18 -24.37 -23.44 7.67
N PHE A 19 -24.18 -24.73 7.40
CA PHE A 19 -22.99 -25.52 7.70
C PHE A 19 -22.63 -26.43 6.53
N GLN A 20 -21.33 -26.65 6.28
CA GLN A 20 -20.82 -27.55 5.23
C GLN A 20 -21.02 -29.05 5.53
N SER A 21 -21.69 -29.38 6.64
CA SER A 21 -22.04 -30.75 6.98
C SER A 21 -23.32 -30.77 7.83
N PRO A 22 -24.36 -31.55 7.47
CA PRO A 22 -25.51 -31.82 8.33
C PRO A 22 -25.13 -32.46 9.67
N TYR A 23 -23.93 -33.05 9.77
CA TYR A 23 -23.47 -33.82 10.93
C TYR A 23 -22.95 -32.94 12.08
N ASP A 24 -22.42 -31.73 11.83
CA ASP A 24 -21.85 -30.88 12.89
C ASP A 24 -22.93 -30.17 13.73
N PHE A 25 -24.10 -29.90 13.15
CA PHE A 25 -25.21 -29.27 13.87
C PHE A 25 -26.01 -30.29 14.70
N PHE A 26 -26.15 -31.52 14.22
CA PHE A 26 -26.93 -32.56 14.91
C PHE A 26 -26.27 -33.01 16.23
N PHE A 27 -24.93 -33.09 16.28
CA PHE A 27 -24.20 -33.36 17.52
C PHE A 27 -24.24 -32.18 18.52
N CYS A 28 -24.28 -30.94 18.02
CA CYS A 28 -24.40 -29.75 18.88
C CYS A 28 -25.80 -29.62 19.53
N VAL A 29 -26.81 -30.31 19.00
CA VAL A 29 -28.18 -30.28 19.56
C VAL A 29 -28.46 -31.47 20.49
N GLN A 30 -27.83 -32.64 20.25
CA GLN A 30 -28.02 -33.82 21.11
C GLN A 30 -27.11 -33.87 22.37
N GLY A 31 -26.02 -33.09 22.43
CA GLY A 31 -25.10 -33.09 23.58
C GLY A 31 -25.51 -32.25 24.80
N PHE A 32 -26.58 -31.45 24.74
CA PHE A 32 -26.86 -30.41 25.74
C PHE A 32 -28.10 -30.66 26.61
N SER A 33 -28.49 -31.93 26.80
CA SER A 33 -29.53 -32.31 27.77
C SER A 33 -29.02 -32.50 29.20
N GLY A 34 -27.73 -32.26 29.47
CA GLY A 34 -27.18 -32.35 30.82
C GLY A 34 -26.12 -31.31 31.07
N LEU A 35 -26.48 -30.19 31.72
CA LEU A 35 -25.57 -29.45 32.58
C LEU A 35 -26.40 -28.76 33.65
N THR A 36 -26.02 -29.09 34.87
CA THR A 36 -26.69 -28.91 36.13
C THR A 36 -26.64 -27.47 36.65
N SER A 37 -27.49 -27.26 37.66
CA SER A 37 -27.79 -26.08 38.45
C SER A 37 -26.62 -25.26 38.98
N ASP A 38 -26.98 -24.05 39.42
CA ASP A 38 -26.26 -23.12 40.30
C ASP A 38 -25.32 -22.10 39.69
N ARG A 39 -25.92 -21.13 38.98
CA ARG A 39 -25.61 -19.70 39.19
C ARG A 39 -26.92 -18.93 39.24
N LYS A 40 -27.12 -18.12 40.28
CA LYS A 40 -28.25 -17.19 40.44
C LYS A 40 -28.71 -16.68 39.08
N MET A 41 -29.87 -17.16 38.62
CA MET A 41 -30.42 -16.84 37.30
C MET A 41 -30.85 -15.38 37.32
N SER A 42 -29.93 -14.47 37.01
CA SER A 42 -30.31 -13.11 36.64
C SER A 42 -31.27 -13.22 35.45
N SER A 43 -32.36 -12.46 35.49
CA SER A 43 -33.38 -12.52 34.45
C SER A 43 -32.70 -12.34 33.08
N TYR A 44 -33.11 -13.05 32.02
CA TYR A 44 -32.55 -12.83 30.68
C TYR A 44 -32.60 -11.34 30.29
N LYS A 45 -33.57 -10.60 30.84
CA LYS A 45 -33.71 -9.14 30.71
C LYS A 45 -32.53 -8.38 31.33
N GLU A 46 -32.01 -8.81 32.48
CA GLU A 46 -30.82 -8.22 33.11
C GLU A 46 -29.57 -8.49 32.28
N ARG A 47 -29.43 -9.72 31.75
CA ARG A 47 -28.30 -10.07 30.86
C ARG A 47 -28.33 -9.30 29.54
N LEU A 48 -29.50 -9.02 28.98
CA LEU A 48 -29.63 -8.16 27.79
C LEU A 48 -29.40 -6.67 28.10
N ARG A 49 -29.71 -6.22 29.32
CA ARG A 49 -29.53 -4.82 29.76
C ARG A 49 -28.09 -4.49 30.17
N SER A 50 -27.35 -5.45 30.71
CA SER A 50 -25.99 -5.23 31.22
C SER A 50 -24.95 -4.94 30.13
N GLY A 51 -25.33 -4.92 28.84
CA GLY A 51 -24.43 -4.65 27.73
C GLY A 51 -23.31 -5.68 27.69
N LEU A 52 -23.61 -6.90 27.22
CA LEU A 52 -22.60 -7.96 27.11
C LEU A 52 -21.57 -7.57 26.04
N VAL A 53 -20.40 -7.12 26.48
CA VAL A 53 -19.21 -6.93 25.65
C VAL A 53 -18.58 -8.32 25.44
N ASP A 54 -18.31 -8.68 24.18
CA ASP A 54 -17.64 -9.93 23.79
C ASP A 54 -18.27 -11.23 24.31
N ILE A 55 -19.60 -11.36 24.14
CA ILE A 55 -20.31 -12.61 24.44
C ILE A 55 -19.71 -13.79 23.65
N LYS A 56 -19.28 -14.85 24.35
CA LYS A 56 -18.80 -16.08 23.71
C LYS A 56 -19.96 -16.82 23.06
N LYS A 57 -19.65 -17.62 22.02
CA LYS A 57 -20.63 -18.41 21.27
C LYS A 57 -21.52 -19.25 22.20
N ASP A 58 -20.92 -19.97 23.15
CA ASP A 58 -21.65 -20.87 24.05
C ASP A 58 -22.56 -20.11 25.02
N ASP A 59 -22.10 -18.97 25.54
CA ASP A 59 -22.88 -18.11 26.43
C ASP A 59 -24.08 -17.49 25.72
N ALA A 60 -23.91 -17.16 24.43
CA ALA A 60 -24.98 -16.64 23.58
C ALA A 60 -26.03 -17.70 23.27
N VAL A 61 -25.60 -18.93 22.95
CA VAL A 61 -26.51 -20.07 22.74
C VAL A 61 -27.26 -20.38 24.05
N ALA A 62 -26.57 -20.42 25.18
CA ALA A 62 -27.19 -20.64 26.49
C ALA A 62 -28.22 -19.56 26.83
N LEU A 63 -27.92 -18.28 26.55
CA LEU A 63 -28.85 -17.17 26.74
C LEU A 63 -30.07 -17.32 25.82
N PHE A 64 -29.89 -17.64 24.54
CA PHE A 64 -30.99 -17.87 23.59
C PHE A 64 -31.88 -19.05 24.02
N GLN A 65 -31.29 -20.16 24.46
CA GLN A 65 -32.04 -21.31 24.98
C GLN A 65 -32.81 -20.95 26.26
N SER A 66 -32.19 -20.18 27.16
CA SER A 66 -32.87 -19.66 28.36
C SER A 66 -34.04 -18.75 28.00
N MET A 67 -33.92 -17.92 26.95
CA MET A 67 -34.99 -17.08 26.43
C MET A 67 -36.17 -17.93 25.93
N LEU A 68 -35.93 -18.97 25.13
CA LEU A 68 -36.97 -19.88 24.62
C LEU A 68 -37.71 -20.64 25.73
N ARG A 69 -37.02 -20.99 26.82
CA ARG A 69 -37.58 -21.69 27.99
C ARG A 69 -38.36 -20.77 28.92
N SER A 70 -38.14 -19.46 28.87
CA SER A 70 -38.78 -18.51 29.79
C SER A 70 -40.29 -18.41 29.55
N ARG A 71 -41.03 -18.17 30.63
CA ARG A 71 -42.48 -17.97 30.65
C ARG A 71 -42.78 -16.71 31.48
N PRO A 72 -43.42 -15.66 30.92
CA PRO A 72 -43.89 -15.55 29.53
C PRO A 72 -42.73 -15.54 28.52
N LEU A 73 -43.03 -15.93 27.27
CA LEU A 73 -42.06 -15.96 26.18
C LEU A 73 -41.51 -14.53 25.92
N PRO A 74 -40.21 -14.35 25.64
CA PRO A 74 -39.64 -13.06 25.31
C PRO A 74 -40.23 -12.50 24.02
N THR A 75 -40.18 -11.18 23.89
CA THR A 75 -40.64 -10.50 22.67
C THR A 75 -39.60 -10.67 21.55
N VAL A 76 -40.03 -10.53 20.29
CA VAL A 76 -39.10 -10.51 19.13
C VAL A 76 -38.02 -9.43 19.29
N ILE A 77 -38.36 -8.31 19.95
CA ILE A 77 -37.41 -7.24 20.29
C ILE A 77 -36.28 -7.74 21.21
N ASP A 78 -36.59 -8.62 22.17
CA ASP A 78 -35.58 -9.18 23.07
C ASP A 78 -34.61 -10.10 22.29
N PHE A 79 -35.12 -10.89 21.33
CA PHE A 79 -34.29 -11.70 20.43
C PHE A 79 -33.44 -10.82 19.51
N ASN A 80 -34.02 -9.77 18.93
CA ASN A 80 -33.32 -8.80 18.08
C ASN A 80 -32.15 -8.10 18.80
N ARG A 81 -32.27 -7.83 20.11
CA ARG A 81 -31.16 -7.31 20.91
C ARG A 81 -30.00 -8.29 20.96
N LEU A 82 -30.28 -9.58 21.20
CA LEU A 82 -29.24 -10.61 21.19
C LEU A 82 -28.58 -10.73 19.81
N PHE A 83 -29.36 -10.80 18.74
CA PHE A 83 -28.85 -10.90 17.38
C PHE A 83 -28.01 -9.68 16.98
N GLY A 84 -28.45 -8.47 17.35
CA GLY A 84 -27.68 -7.25 17.13
C GLY A 84 -26.34 -7.24 17.86
N LEU A 85 -26.30 -7.72 19.11
CA LEU A 85 -25.05 -7.87 19.87
C LEU A 85 -24.09 -8.85 19.19
N LEU A 86 -24.60 -10.01 18.77
CA LEU A 86 -23.80 -11.03 18.08
C LEU A 86 -23.29 -10.58 16.71
N ALA A 87 -24.09 -9.81 15.97
CA ALA A 87 -23.66 -9.24 14.70
C ALA A 87 -22.52 -8.21 14.90
N ARG A 88 -22.52 -7.46 16.00
CA ARG A 88 -21.43 -6.53 16.35
C ARG A 88 -20.14 -7.25 16.73
N THR A 89 -20.23 -8.42 17.37
CA THR A 89 -19.09 -9.30 17.66
C THR A 89 -18.67 -10.17 16.46
N LYS A 90 -19.18 -9.88 15.25
CA LYS A 90 -18.88 -10.57 13.98
C LYS A 90 -19.26 -12.06 13.96
N GLN A 91 -20.14 -12.52 14.86
CA GLN A 91 -20.62 -13.91 14.92
C GLN A 91 -21.82 -14.13 13.97
N TYR A 92 -21.67 -13.79 12.70
CA TYR A 92 -22.78 -13.75 11.72
C TYR A 92 -23.42 -15.12 11.47
N ASP A 93 -22.62 -16.18 11.34
CA ASP A 93 -23.15 -17.54 11.08
C ASP A 93 -23.98 -18.04 12.29
N LEU A 94 -23.59 -17.66 13.51
CA LEU A 94 -24.36 -17.95 14.72
C LEU A 94 -25.71 -17.22 14.71
N VAL A 95 -25.72 -15.93 14.36
CA VAL A 95 -26.97 -15.14 14.25
C VAL A 95 -27.94 -15.81 13.28
N LEU A 96 -27.47 -16.17 12.09
CA LEU A 96 -28.30 -16.82 11.07
C LEU A 96 -28.87 -18.17 11.54
N ALA A 97 -28.06 -18.97 12.25
CA ALA A 97 -28.51 -20.23 12.82
C ALA A 97 -29.57 -20.03 13.92
N LEU A 98 -29.38 -19.05 14.81
CA LEU A 98 -30.35 -18.75 15.87
C LEU A 98 -31.66 -18.16 15.33
N CYS A 99 -31.60 -17.30 14.30
CA CYS A 99 -32.80 -16.84 13.58
C CYS A 99 -33.57 -18.04 13.02
N LYS A 100 -32.89 -19.00 12.40
CA LYS A 100 -33.56 -20.20 11.87
C LYS A 100 -34.20 -21.05 12.98
N GLN A 101 -33.55 -21.17 14.13
CA GLN A 101 -34.15 -21.84 15.29
C GLN A 101 -35.38 -21.10 15.84
N MET A 102 -35.37 -19.77 15.82
CA MET A 102 -36.51 -18.94 16.22
C MET A 102 -37.75 -19.25 15.36
N GLU A 103 -37.58 -19.31 14.03
CA GLU A 103 -38.64 -19.70 13.08
C GLU A 103 -39.13 -21.14 13.31
N LEU A 104 -38.23 -22.10 13.53
CA LEU A 104 -38.59 -23.49 13.81
C LEU A 104 -39.39 -23.66 15.13
N LYS A 105 -39.29 -22.68 16.03
CA LYS A 105 -40.09 -22.62 17.27
C LYS A 105 -41.39 -21.85 17.10
N GLY A 106 -41.74 -21.46 15.87
CA GLY A 106 -42.98 -20.76 15.54
C GLY A 106 -42.96 -19.28 15.92
N ILE A 107 -41.80 -18.70 16.24
CA ILE A 107 -41.66 -17.27 16.51
C ILE A 107 -41.41 -16.57 15.17
N ALA A 108 -42.37 -15.76 14.74
CA ALA A 108 -42.30 -15.07 13.46
C ALA A 108 -41.17 -14.01 13.43
N TYR A 109 -40.58 -13.83 12.24
CA TYR A 109 -39.67 -12.73 11.99
C TYR A 109 -40.42 -11.41 11.91
N ASP A 110 -39.86 -10.36 12.48
CA ASP A 110 -40.22 -8.98 12.13
C ASP A 110 -39.25 -8.40 11.09
N LEU A 111 -39.58 -7.22 10.56
CA LEU A 111 -38.73 -6.52 9.59
C LEU A 111 -37.31 -6.27 10.13
N TYR A 112 -37.17 -6.01 11.43
CA TYR A 112 -35.87 -5.77 12.05
C TYR A 112 -35.01 -7.05 12.08
N THR A 113 -35.61 -8.20 12.38
CA THR A 113 -34.94 -9.52 12.33
C THR A 113 -34.42 -9.79 10.93
N LEU A 114 -35.27 -9.56 9.91
CA LEU A 114 -34.91 -9.78 8.51
C LEU A 114 -33.78 -8.84 8.07
N ASN A 115 -33.79 -7.57 8.49
CA ASN A 115 -32.68 -6.63 8.23
C ASN A 115 -31.36 -7.08 8.89
N ILE A 116 -31.40 -7.65 10.10
CA ILE A 116 -30.21 -8.24 10.74
C ILE A 116 -29.69 -9.43 9.91
N MET A 117 -30.59 -10.30 9.42
CA MET A 117 -30.22 -11.43 8.57
C MET A 117 -29.60 -10.96 7.25
N ILE A 118 -30.19 -9.95 6.58
CA ILE A 118 -29.62 -9.32 5.39
C ILE A 118 -28.21 -8.82 5.67
N ASN A 119 -27.99 -8.07 6.76
CA ASN A 119 -26.65 -7.59 7.13
C ASN A 119 -25.66 -8.75 7.33
N CYS A 120 -26.07 -9.82 8.01
CA CYS A 120 -25.22 -11.00 8.21
C CYS A 120 -24.83 -11.67 6.87
N PHE A 121 -25.79 -11.85 5.95
CA PHE A 121 -25.51 -12.38 4.61
C PHE A 121 -24.57 -11.48 3.81
N CYS A 122 -24.79 -10.16 3.82
CA CYS A 122 -23.90 -9.18 3.18
C CYS A 122 -22.47 -9.26 3.72
N ARG A 123 -22.30 -9.34 5.05
CA ARG A 123 -20.97 -9.45 5.70
C ARG A 123 -20.28 -10.79 5.41
N ARG A 124 -21.03 -11.83 5.06
CA ARG A 124 -20.52 -13.14 4.64
C ARG A 124 -20.31 -13.25 3.13
N ARG A 125 -20.49 -12.17 2.37
CA ARG A 125 -20.42 -12.16 0.89
C ARG A 125 -21.35 -13.19 0.25
N LYS A 126 -22.57 -13.27 0.78
CA LYS A 126 -23.64 -14.20 0.37
C LYS A 126 -24.84 -13.41 -0.13
N LEU A 127 -24.63 -12.52 -1.11
CA LEU A 127 -25.67 -11.58 -1.57
C LEU A 127 -26.94 -12.26 -2.09
N GLY A 128 -26.85 -13.43 -2.73
CA GLY A 128 -28.05 -14.16 -3.16
C GLY A 128 -29.02 -14.46 -2.02
N PHE A 129 -28.49 -14.82 -0.85
CA PHE A 129 -29.30 -15.05 0.35
C PHE A 129 -29.83 -13.75 0.98
N ALA A 130 -29.08 -12.64 0.86
CA ALA A 130 -29.53 -11.32 1.30
C ALA A 130 -30.76 -10.86 0.50
N PHE A 131 -30.74 -11.00 -0.82
CA PHE A 131 -31.91 -10.71 -1.67
C PHE A 131 -33.07 -11.69 -1.44
N SER A 132 -32.78 -12.97 -1.14
CA SER A 132 -33.81 -13.92 -0.72
C SER A 132 -34.51 -13.51 0.58
N ALA A 133 -33.77 -12.94 1.55
CA ALA A 133 -34.37 -12.37 2.76
C ALA A 133 -35.23 -11.13 2.48
N MET A 134 -34.85 -10.29 1.50
CA MET A 134 -35.73 -9.24 1.00
C MET A 134 -37.00 -9.80 0.32
N GLY A 135 -36.89 -10.90 -0.41
CA GLY A 135 -38.05 -11.63 -0.93
C GLY A 135 -38.99 -12.14 0.17
N GLU A 136 -38.44 -12.55 1.31
CA GLU A 136 -39.21 -12.97 2.48
C GLU A 136 -39.94 -11.80 3.16
N ILE A 137 -39.35 -10.61 3.20
CA ILE A 137 -40.02 -9.37 3.66
C ILE A 137 -41.35 -9.20 2.91
N PHE A 138 -41.33 -9.27 1.58
CA PHE A 138 -42.55 -9.17 0.77
C PHE A 138 -43.55 -10.32 1.01
N LYS A 139 -43.08 -11.56 1.13
CA LYS A 139 -43.95 -12.73 1.37
C LYS A 139 -44.69 -12.67 2.70
N LEU A 140 -44.04 -12.11 3.73
CA LEU A 140 -44.64 -11.93 5.05
C LEU A 140 -45.53 -10.67 5.12
N GLY A 141 -45.68 -9.95 4.02
CA GLY A 141 -46.52 -8.75 3.94
C GLY A 141 -45.87 -7.49 4.54
N TYR A 142 -44.56 -7.52 4.79
CA TYR A 142 -43.83 -6.33 5.22
C TYR A 142 -43.42 -5.48 4.01
N GLU A 143 -43.42 -4.17 4.19
CA GLU A 143 -42.79 -3.26 3.23
C GLU A 143 -41.31 -3.07 3.62
N PRO A 144 -40.36 -3.29 2.68
CA PRO A 144 -38.97 -2.90 2.89
C PRO A 144 -38.91 -1.42 3.26
N ASN A 145 -37.98 -1.01 4.11
CA ASN A 145 -37.77 0.40 4.44
C ASN A 145 -36.38 0.86 4.03
N THR A 146 -36.06 2.13 4.26
CA THR A 146 -34.72 2.70 3.96
C THR A 146 -33.58 1.90 4.58
N VAL A 147 -33.76 1.32 5.78
CA VAL A 147 -32.76 0.47 6.43
C VAL A 147 -32.52 -0.81 5.64
N THR A 148 -33.58 -1.44 5.11
CA THR A 148 -33.47 -2.64 4.25
C THR A 148 -32.64 -2.35 3.01
N PHE A 149 -32.97 -1.26 2.29
CA PHE A 149 -32.24 -0.85 1.08
C PHE A 149 -30.78 -0.50 1.40
N ASN A 150 -30.52 0.33 2.43
CA ASN A 150 -29.16 0.71 2.83
C ASN A 150 -28.29 -0.50 3.23
N THR A 151 -28.89 -1.53 3.85
CA THR A 151 -28.16 -2.74 4.24
C THR A 151 -27.73 -3.56 3.01
N LEU A 152 -28.61 -3.67 2.00
CA LEU A 152 -28.30 -4.32 0.73
C LEU A 152 -27.28 -3.53 -0.10
N LEU A 153 -27.43 -2.21 -0.17
CA LEU A 153 -26.47 -1.30 -0.82
C LEU A 153 -25.07 -1.48 -0.24
N ASN A 154 -24.94 -1.50 1.08
CA ASN A 154 -23.66 -1.74 1.74
C ASN A 154 -23.09 -3.12 1.36
N GLY A 155 -23.92 -4.16 1.27
CA GLY A 155 -23.50 -5.48 0.80
C GLY A 155 -22.97 -5.48 -0.63
N LEU A 156 -23.69 -4.83 -1.55
CA LEU A 156 -23.27 -4.69 -2.95
C LEU A 156 -21.94 -3.93 -3.06
N CYS A 157 -21.77 -2.84 -2.31
CA CYS A 157 -20.53 -2.09 -2.24
C CYS A 157 -19.37 -2.93 -1.69
N LEU A 158 -19.59 -3.76 -0.66
CA LEU A 158 -18.57 -4.64 -0.08
C LEU A 158 -18.08 -5.72 -1.07
N GLU A 159 -18.94 -6.21 -1.95
CA GLU A 159 -18.55 -7.12 -3.04
C GLU A 159 -18.05 -6.39 -4.29
N GLY A 160 -18.12 -5.05 -4.31
CA GLY A 160 -17.67 -4.25 -5.44
C GLY A 160 -18.64 -4.16 -6.61
N ARG A 161 -19.90 -4.60 -6.42
CA ARG A 161 -20.97 -4.59 -7.43
C ARG A 161 -21.67 -3.23 -7.44
N VAL A 162 -20.90 -2.17 -7.68
CA VAL A 162 -21.37 -0.79 -7.48
C VAL A 162 -22.44 -0.37 -8.48
N PHE A 163 -22.43 -0.92 -9.70
CA PHE A 163 -23.48 -0.65 -10.69
C PHE A 163 -24.85 -1.10 -10.21
N GLU A 164 -24.95 -2.32 -9.68
CA GLU A 164 -26.18 -2.85 -9.09
C GLU A 164 -26.59 -2.07 -7.83
N ALA A 165 -25.64 -1.51 -7.09
CA ALA A 165 -25.95 -0.62 -5.97
C ALA A 165 -26.65 0.67 -6.46
N VAL A 166 -26.21 1.26 -7.58
CA VAL A 166 -26.87 2.42 -8.18
C VAL A 166 -28.28 2.06 -8.68
N GLU A 167 -28.44 0.91 -9.36
CA GLU A 167 -29.76 0.43 -9.79
C GLU A 167 -30.71 0.17 -8.61
N LEU A 168 -30.19 -0.31 -7.48
CA LEU A 168 -30.97 -0.52 -6.27
C LEU A 168 -31.47 0.80 -5.66
N VAL A 169 -30.74 1.91 -5.81
CA VAL A 169 -31.25 3.25 -5.45
C VAL A 169 -32.40 3.65 -6.35
N ASP A 170 -32.29 3.42 -7.66
CA ASP A 170 -33.39 3.73 -8.58
C ASP A 170 -34.64 2.90 -8.21
N CYS A 171 -34.46 1.64 -7.80
CA CYS A 171 -35.54 0.81 -7.25
C CYS A 171 -36.12 1.35 -5.93
N MET A 172 -35.27 1.84 -5.03
CA MET A 172 -35.68 2.48 -3.77
C MET A 172 -36.56 3.71 -4.05
N VAL A 173 -36.15 4.56 -5.00
CA VAL A 173 -36.90 5.74 -5.43
C VAL A 173 -38.23 5.36 -6.11
N LEU A 174 -38.23 4.34 -6.99
CA LEU A 174 -39.45 3.83 -7.61
C LEU A 174 -40.43 3.25 -6.59
N SER A 175 -39.92 2.74 -5.47
CA SER A 175 -40.72 2.25 -4.34
C SER A 175 -41.23 3.37 -3.42
N GLN A 176 -41.02 4.64 -3.80
CA GLN A 176 -41.37 5.86 -3.04
C GLN A 176 -40.54 6.09 -1.77
N HIS A 177 -39.36 5.46 -1.66
CA HIS A 177 -38.49 5.64 -0.50
C HIS A 177 -37.44 6.69 -0.81
N VAL A 178 -37.34 7.70 0.04
CA VAL A 178 -36.41 8.82 -0.15
C VAL A 178 -35.01 8.38 0.27
N PRO A 179 -34.02 8.40 -0.64
CA PRO A 179 -32.62 8.18 -0.29
C PRO A 179 -32.18 9.17 0.79
N ASP A 180 -31.54 8.67 1.84
CA ASP A 180 -31.06 9.48 2.95
C ASP A 180 -29.53 9.65 2.88
N LEU A 181 -28.98 10.37 3.86
CA LEU A 181 -27.53 10.59 3.97
C LEU A 181 -26.75 9.27 4.11
N ILE A 182 -27.35 8.23 4.71
CA ILE A 182 -26.74 6.91 4.84
C ILE A 182 -26.67 6.24 3.46
N THR A 183 -27.71 6.37 2.63
CA THR A 183 -27.71 5.90 1.23
C THR A 183 -26.56 6.55 0.45
N LEU A 184 -26.45 7.88 0.51
CA LEU A 184 -25.42 8.64 -0.20
C LEU A 184 -24.01 8.24 0.25
N ASN A 185 -23.75 8.23 1.57
CA ASN A 185 -22.42 7.90 2.12
C ASN A 185 -22.00 6.45 1.80
N THR A 186 -22.94 5.51 1.78
CA THR A 186 -22.67 4.10 1.49
C THR A 186 -22.21 3.90 0.04
N ILE A 187 -22.86 4.56 -0.91
CA ILE A 187 -22.57 4.41 -2.33
C ILE A 187 -21.32 5.19 -2.71
N VAL A 188 -21.16 6.41 -2.19
CA VAL A 188 -19.94 7.19 -2.36
C VAL A 188 -18.72 6.39 -1.87
N ASN A 189 -18.79 5.80 -0.68
CA ASN A 189 -17.70 4.96 -0.17
C ASN A 189 -17.45 3.74 -1.08
N GLY A 190 -18.51 3.07 -1.56
CA GLY A 190 -18.39 1.95 -2.50
C GLY A 190 -17.74 2.32 -3.85
N LEU A 191 -18.13 3.46 -4.42
CA LEU A 191 -17.54 4.03 -5.64
C LEU A 191 -16.06 4.38 -5.44
N CYS A 192 -15.71 4.99 -4.29
CA CYS A 192 -14.33 5.32 -3.94
C CYS A 192 -13.46 4.08 -3.76
N LEU A 193 -13.99 2.98 -3.20
CA LEU A 193 -13.26 1.71 -3.07
C LEU A 193 -12.97 1.02 -4.42
N LYS A 194 -13.64 1.44 -5.49
CA LYS A 194 -13.46 0.95 -6.86
C LYS A 194 -12.84 1.98 -7.80
N ASP A 195 -12.30 3.06 -7.24
CA ASP A 195 -11.56 4.11 -7.97
C ASP A 195 -12.42 4.87 -8.98
N ARG A 196 -13.74 4.82 -8.82
CA ARG A 196 -14.74 5.51 -9.67
C ARG A 196 -15.13 6.85 -9.06
N VAL A 197 -14.12 7.69 -8.87
CA VAL A 197 -14.24 8.97 -8.14
C VAL A 197 -15.14 9.97 -8.88
N SER A 198 -15.07 10.05 -10.21
CA SER A 198 -15.90 10.94 -11.02
C SER A 198 -17.40 10.70 -10.80
N GLU A 199 -17.81 9.43 -10.83
CA GLU A 199 -19.19 9.03 -10.61
C GLU A 199 -19.66 9.30 -9.18
N ALA A 200 -18.77 9.22 -8.19
CA ALA A 200 -19.09 9.59 -6.82
C ALA A 200 -19.41 11.09 -6.70
N VAL A 201 -18.67 11.95 -7.42
CA VAL A 201 -18.91 13.39 -7.46
C VAL A 201 -20.23 13.71 -8.19
N ASP A 202 -20.50 13.05 -9.32
CA ASP A 202 -21.75 13.21 -10.07
C ASP A 202 -22.97 12.74 -9.26
N LEU A 203 -22.82 11.64 -8.51
CA LEU A 203 -23.87 11.13 -7.63
C LEU A 203 -24.23 12.13 -6.54
N ILE A 204 -23.24 12.79 -5.91
CA ILE A 204 -23.51 13.84 -4.92
C ILE A 204 -24.35 14.95 -5.55
N ALA A 205 -23.99 15.43 -6.74
CA ALA A 205 -24.75 16.48 -7.43
C ALA A 205 -26.21 16.05 -7.66
N ARG A 206 -26.41 14.86 -8.24
CA ARG A 206 -27.76 14.30 -8.49
C ARG A 206 -28.59 14.12 -7.21
N MET A 207 -27.96 13.72 -6.11
CA MET A 207 -28.67 13.49 -4.84
C MET A 207 -29.00 14.79 -4.13
N MET A 208 -28.15 15.82 -4.26
CA MET A 208 -28.44 17.16 -3.77
C MET A 208 -29.61 17.81 -4.52
N ASP A 209 -29.71 17.62 -5.84
CA ASP A 209 -30.85 18.09 -6.64
C ASP A 209 -32.18 17.44 -6.20
N LYS A 210 -32.11 16.23 -5.66
CA LYS A 210 -33.26 15.50 -5.09
C LYS A 210 -33.52 15.81 -3.61
N GLY A 211 -32.81 16.79 -3.03
CA GLY A 211 -33.01 17.25 -1.66
C GLY A 211 -32.20 16.51 -0.58
N CYS A 212 -31.32 15.57 -0.94
CA CYS A 212 -30.42 14.92 0.02
C CYS A 212 -29.19 15.80 0.28
N GLN A 213 -29.08 16.36 1.48
CA GLN A 213 -27.95 17.21 1.87
C GLN A 213 -26.73 16.35 2.19
N ALA A 214 -25.66 16.48 1.38
CA ALA A 214 -24.37 15.89 1.68
C ALA A 214 -23.76 16.56 2.92
N ASP A 215 -22.96 15.80 3.68
CA ASP A 215 -22.30 16.29 4.88
C ASP A 215 -20.77 16.14 4.79
N GLN A 216 -20.08 16.50 5.88
CA GLN A 216 -18.62 16.38 5.97
C GLN A 216 -18.09 14.95 5.77
N PHE A 217 -18.90 13.93 6.09
CA PHE A 217 -18.51 12.52 5.95
C PHE A 217 -18.69 12.01 4.52
N THR A 218 -19.54 12.67 3.72
CA THR A 218 -19.70 12.35 2.29
C THR A 218 -18.43 12.67 1.48
N TYR A 219 -17.79 13.82 1.74
CA TYR A 219 -16.64 14.27 0.93
C TYR A 219 -15.30 13.64 1.34
N GLY A 220 -15.14 13.24 2.61
CA GLY A 220 -13.88 12.68 3.13
C GLY A 220 -13.33 11.48 2.32
N PRO A 221 -14.13 10.43 2.05
CA PRO A 221 -13.69 9.29 1.24
C PRO A 221 -13.27 9.68 -0.18
N ILE A 222 -13.98 10.62 -0.81
CA ILE A 222 -13.68 11.10 -2.16
C ILE A 222 -12.36 11.85 -2.18
N LEU A 223 -12.17 12.80 -1.26
CA LEU A 223 -10.93 13.57 -1.14
C LEU A 223 -9.75 12.65 -0.88
N ASN A 224 -9.88 11.71 0.06
CA ASN A 224 -8.83 10.73 0.35
C ASN A 224 -8.49 9.89 -0.89
N ARG A 225 -9.48 9.46 -1.67
CA ARG A 225 -9.21 8.69 -2.89
C ARG A 225 -8.60 9.54 -4.01
N MET A 226 -9.04 10.79 -4.19
CA MET A 226 -8.44 11.73 -5.15
C MET A 226 -6.97 11.99 -4.82
N CYS A 227 -6.68 12.30 -3.55
CA CYS A 227 -5.35 12.50 -3.01
C CYS A 227 -4.46 11.27 -3.26
N LYS A 228 -4.90 10.07 -2.86
CA LYS A 228 -4.16 8.82 -3.08
C LYS A 228 -3.92 8.48 -4.55
N SER A 229 -4.72 9.04 -5.46
CA SER A 229 -4.57 8.83 -6.92
C SER A 229 -3.69 9.93 -7.57
N GLY A 230 -3.03 10.78 -6.78
CA GLY A 230 -2.16 11.86 -7.24
C GLY A 230 -2.90 13.08 -7.80
N ASN A 231 -4.24 13.13 -7.67
CA ASN A 231 -5.05 14.21 -8.24
C ASN A 231 -5.37 15.29 -7.19
N THR A 232 -4.31 15.86 -6.61
CA THR A 232 -4.39 16.85 -5.52
C THR A 232 -5.11 18.12 -5.94
N ALA A 233 -4.92 18.57 -7.19
CA ALA A 233 -5.59 19.75 -7.73
C ALA A 233 -7.12 19.60 -7.75
N SER A 234 -7.62 18.44 -8.19
CA SER A 234 -9.08 18.18 -8.18
C SER A 234 -9.64 18.02 -6.77
N ALA A 235 -8.84 17.47 -5.84
CA ALA A 235 -9.23 17.40 -4.43
C ALA A 235 -9.40 18.79 -3.81
N LEU A 236 -8.50 19.72 -4.15
CA LEU A 236 -8.58 21.12 -3.72
C LEU A 236 -9.83 21.83 -4.30
N ASP A 237 -10.11 21.65 -5.59
CA ASP A 237 -11.32 22.19 -6.23
C ASP A 237 -12.60 21.64 -5.57
N LEU A 238 -12.63 20.34 -5.25
CA LEU A 238 -13.75 19.72 -4.54
C LEU A 238 -13.94 20.28 -3.13
N LEU A 239 -12.85 20.54 -2.39
CA LEU A 239 -12.92 21.22 -1.09
C LEU A 239 -13.54 22.62 -1.25
N ARG A 240 -13.09 23.41 -2.23
CA ARG A 240 -13.67 24.74 -2.48
C ARG A 240 -15.15 24.67 -2.85
N LYS A 241 -15.56 23.70 -3.66
CA LYS A 241 -16.98 23.43 -3.97
C LYS A 241 -17.79 23.08 -2.73
N MET A 242 -17.24 22.27 -1.83
CA MET A 242 -17.87 21.94 -0.54
C MET A 242 -18.08 23.21 0.31
N GLU A 243 -17.09 24.11 0.34
CA GLU A 243 -17.16 25.38 1.05
C GLU A 243 -18.18 26.35 0.43
N HIS A 244 -18.22 26.46 -0.91
CA HIS A 244 -19.23 27.25 -1.61
C HIS A 244 -20.66 26.75 -1.36
N ARG A 245 -20.82 25.45 -1.15
CA ARG A 245 -22.09 24.82 -0.74
C ARG A 245 -22.44 25.04 0.74
N LYS A 246 -21.65 25.85 1.47
CA LYS A 246 -21.79 26.14 2.91
C LYS A 246 -21.69 24.89 3.79
N ILE A 247 -21.03 23.83 3.30
CA ILE A 247 -20.74 22.64 4.10
C ILE A 247 -19.39 22.89 4.77
N LYS A 248 -19.38 23.03 6.10
CA LYS A 248 -18.16 23.32 6.85
C LYS A 248 -17.20 22.12 6.81
N PRO A 249 -15.96 22.27 6.32
CA PRO A 249 -14.98 21.19 6.37
C PRO A 249 -14.65 20.81 7.82
N HIS A 250 -14.34 19.52 8.02
CA HIS A 250 -13.91 18.99 9.31
C HIS A 250 -12.39 18.91 9.39
N VAL A 251 -11.83 18.74 10.60
CA VAL A 251 -10.37 18.52 10.78
C VAL A 251 -9.86 17.34 9.94
N VAL A 252 -10.65 16.28 9.80
CA VAL A 252 -10.31 15.13 8.95
C VAL A 252 -10.13 15.51 7.48
N THR A 253 -10.97 16.42 6.96
CA THR A 253 -10.90 16.89 5.57
C THR A 253 -9.61 17.66 5.31
N TYR A 254 -9.23 18.54 6.23
CA TYR A 254 -7.95 19.27 6.17
C TYR A 254 -6.76 18.33 6.33
N ASN A 255 -6.82 17.39 7.28
CA ASN A 255 -5.75 16.41 7.50
C ASN A 255 -5.46 15.56 6.25
N ILE A 256 -6.50 15.14 5.51
CA ILE A 256 -6.33 14.40 4.25
C ILE A 256 -5.54 15.23 3.22
N ILE A 257 -5.89 16.51 3.06
CA ILE A 257 -5.26 17.38 2.07
C ILE A 257 -3.84 17.74 2.50
N ILE A 258 -3.62 18.08 3.77
CA ILE A 258 -2.31 18.39 4.33
C ILE A 258 -1.37 17.19 4.20
N ASP A 259 -1.80 15.99 4.63
CA ASP A 259 -1.02 14.75 4.49
C ASP A 259 -0.64 14.47 3.03
N ASN A 260 -1.56 14.74 2.09
CA ASN A 260 -1.27 14.53 0.68
C ASN A 260 -0.31 15.57 0.09
N LEU A 261 -0.49 16.86 0.41
CA LEU A 261 0.45 17.91 0.00
C LEU A 261 1.86 17.64 0.55
N CYS A 262 1.93 17.15 1.79
CA CYS A 262 3.15 16.65 2.41
C CYS A 262 3.79 15.52 1.59
N LYS A 263 3.03 14.49 1.22
CA LYS A 263 3.52 13.37 0.39
C LYS A 263 3.95 13.79 -1.03
N ASP A 264 3.30 14.80 -1.59
CA ASP A 264 3.65 15.40 -2.88
C ASP A 264 4.90 16.32 -2.79
N GLY A 265 5.48 16.52 -1.61
CA GLY A 265 6.61 17.43 -1.39
C GLY A 265 6.26 18.92 -1.43
N ARG A 266 4.96 19.27 -1.49
CA ARG A 266 4.45 20.65 -1.54
C ARG A 266 4.28 21.23 -0.13
N LEU A 267 5.39 21.32 0.59
CA LEU A 267 5.41 21.65 2.01
C LEU A 267 4.89 23.05 2.35
N ASP A 268 5.18 24.05 1.51
CA ASP A 268 4.71 25.42 1.74
C ASP A 268 3.20 25.55 1.54
N ASP A 269 2.64 24.82 0.57
CA ASP A 269 1.19 24.71 0.40
C ASP A 269 0.54 24.03 1.60
N ALA A 270 1.19 23.00 2.17
CA ALA A 270 0.71 22.33 3.38
C ALA A 270 0.66 23.29 4.59
N LEU A 271 1.67 24.16 4.77
CA LEU A 271 1.66 25.19 5.82
C LEU A 271 0.63 26.29 5.57
N SER A 272 0.42 26.67 4.31
CA SER A 272 -0.64 27.60 3.93
C SER A 272 -2.01 27.03 4.31
N PHE A 273 -2.26 25.75 4.02
CA PHE A 273 -3.49 25.05 4.40
C PHE A 273 -3.65 24.88 5.92
N PHE A 274 -2.56 24.60 6.63
CA PHE A 274 -2.54 24.58 8.08
C PHE A 274 -2.96 25.94 8.66
N SER A 275 -2.40 27.03 8.13
CA SER A 275 -2.78 28.40 8.55
C SER A 275 -4.24 28.72 8.21
N GLU A 276 -4.71 28.32 7.02
CA GLU A 276 -6.09 28.51 6.61
C GLU A 276 -7.08 27.80 7.55
N MET A 277 -6.77 26.55 7.92
CA MET A 277 -7.55 25.76 8.86
C MET A 277 -7.74 26.49 10.19
N GLU A 278 -6.66 27.12 10.71
CA GLU A 278 -6.69 27.90 11.95
C GLU A 278 -7.50 29.18 11.83
N THR A 279 -7.34 29.94 10.74
CA THR A 279 -8.11 31.17 10.50
C THR A 279 -9.62 30.90 10.40
N LYS A 280 -10.00 29.71 9.93
CA LYS A 280 -11.39 29.24 9.88
C LYS A 280 -11.91 28.67 11.20
N GLY A 281 -11.10 28.73 12.26
CA GLY A 281 -11.44 28.26 13.60
C GLY A 281 -11.53 26.73 13.72
N ILE A 282 -10.92 25.98 12.78
CA ILE A 282 -10.80 24.53 12.87
C ILE A 282 -9.48 24.24 13.60
N LYS A 283 -9.55 23.64 14.78
CA LYS A 283 -8.36 23.38 15.59
C LYS A 283 -7.59 22.18 15.03
N ALA A 284 -6.30 22.38 14.76
CA ALA A 284 -5.38 21.30 14.45
C ALA A 284 -5.33 20.27 15.58
N ASP A 285 -5.21 18.99 15.20
CA ASP A 285 -5.08 17.88 16.13
C ASP A 285 -3.72 17.19 15.98
N VAL A 286 -3.50 16.13 16.77
CA VAL A 286 -2.26 15.35 16.72
C VAL A 286 -1.98 14.77 15.32
N ILE A 287 -3.01 14.47 14.52
CA ILE A 287 -2.84 13.93 13.17
C ILE A 287 -2.34 15.03 12.23
N THR A 288 -2.86 16.26 12.34
CA THR A 288 -2.38 17.42 11.58
C THR A 288 -0.88 17.65 11.80
N TYR A 289 -0.46 17.74 13.07
CA TYR A 289 0.94 17.97 13.42
C TYR A 289 1.84 16.81 13.03
N ASN A 290 1.43 15.56 13.23
CA ASN A 290 2.24 14.41 12.87
C ASN A 290 2.51 14.34 11.36
N SER A 291 1.51 14.68 10.54
CA SER A 291 1.65 14.72 9.08
C SER A 291 2.66 15.79 8.66
N LEU A 292 2.54 17.00 9.21
CA LEU A 292 3.46 18.11 8.92
C LEU A 292 4.87 17.82 9.44
N ILE A 293 5.04 17.51 10.73
CA ILE A 293 6.34 17.26 11.35
C ILE A 293 7.08 16.14 10.62
N GLY A 294 6.42 14.99 10.41
CA GLY A 294 7.04 13.86 9.72
C GLY A 294 7.46 14.21 8.30
N SER A 295 6.62 14.93 7.57
CA SER A 295 6.93 15.36 6.20
C SER A 295 8.08 16.35 6.16
N PHE A 296 8.03 17.43 6.94
CA PHE A 296 9.07 18.46 6.95
C PHE A 296 10.43 17.88 7.30
N CYS A 297 10.50 17.01 8.31
CA CYS A 297 11.72 16.31 8.66
C CYS A 297 12.20 15.41 7.50
N SER A 298 11.30 14.65 6.86
CA SER A 298 11.66 13.72 5.78
C SER A 298 12.20 14.38 4.51
N PHE A 299 11.93 15.68 4.32
CA PHE A 299 12.47 16.51 3.24
C PHE A 299 13.63 17.41 3.71
N GLY A 300 14.22 17.12 4.88
CA GLY A 300 15.39 17.84 5.41
C GLY A 300 15.11 19.22 6.01
N ARG A 301 13.85 19.67 6.09
CA ARG A 301 13.46 20.96 6.71
C ARG A 301 13.28 20.81 8.22
N TRP A 302 14.38 20.44 8.90
CA TRP A 302 14.41 20.12 10.32
C TRP A 302 13.98 21.27 11.24
N ASP A 303 14.37 22.51 10.92
CA ASP A 303 14.04 23.69 11.73
C ASP A 303 12.53 23.95 11.78
N ASP A 304 11.86 23.82 10.64
CA ASP A 304 10.40 23.95 10.53
C ASP A 304 9.69 22.81 11.28
N GLY A 305 10.16 21.57 11.13
CA GLY A 305 9.64 20.42 11.88
C GLY A 305 9.77 20.60 13.39
N ALA A 306 10.91 21.09 13.86
CA ALA A 306 11.14 21.40 15.27
C ALA A 306 10.26 22.56 15.77
N GLN A 307 10.02 23.57 14.93
CA GLN A 307 9.11 24.67 15.23
C GLN A 307 7.66 24.19 15.37
N LEU A 308 7.20 23.30 14.48
CA LEU A 308 5.88 22.67 14.57
C LEU A 308 5.73 21.82 15.83
N LEU A 309 6.77 21.08 16.23
CA LEU A 309 6.75 20.33 17.50
C LEU A 309 6.66 21.25 18.72
N ARG A 310 7.39 22.38 18.73
CA ARG A 310 7.28 23.39 19.79
C ARG A 310 5.89 24.03 19.84
N ASP A 311 5.31 24.32 18.68
CA ASP A 311 3.96 24.86 18.57
C ASP A 311 2.91 23.87 19.08
N MET A 312 3.03 22.58 18.72
CA MET A 312 2.20 21.49 19.22
C MET A 312 2.20 21.42 20.76
N ILE A 313 3.39 21.49 21.38
CA ILE A 313 3.55 21.48 22.85
C ILE A 313 2.96 22.76 23.47
N THR A 314 3.20 23.93 22.88
CA THR A 314 2.68 25.22 23.36
C THR A 314 1.15 25.23 23.36
N ARG A 315 0.53 24.57 22.38
CA ARG A 315 -0.91 24.39 22.26
C ARG A 315 -1.47 23.25 23.12
N LYS A 316 -0.64 22.63 23.97
CA LYS A 316 -0.98 21.53 24.88
C LYS A 316 -1.49 20.28 24.14
N ILE A 317 -1.05 20.08 22.90
CA ILE A 317 -1.28 18.84 22.16
C ILE A 317 -0.09 17.93 22.48
N THR A 318 -0.34 16.79 23.10
CA THR A 318 0.73 15.88 23.56
C THR A 318 1.25 15.04 22.39
N PRO A 319 2.58 15.08 22.09
CA PRO A 319 3.20 14.14 21.16
C PRO A 319 2.92 12.70 21.57
N ASN A 320 2.63 11.85 20.58
CA ASN A 320 2.32 10.44 20.80
C ASN A 320 3.31 9.53 20.07
N VAL A 321 3.08 8.22 20.14
CA VAL A 321 3.91 7.21 19.46
C VAL A 321 4.10 7.48 17.97
N VAL A 322 3.08 8.04 17.28
CA VAL A 322 3.19 8.38 15.85
C VAL A 322 4.12 9.57 15.63
N THR A 323 4.08 10.59 16.50
CA THR A 323 5.00 11.73 16.44
C THR A 323 6.45 11.29 16.59
N PHE A 324 6.74 10.49 17.63
CA PHE A 324 8.09 9.98 17.89
C PHE A 324 8.57 9.04 16.78
N SER A 325 7.71 8.12 16.31
CA SER A 325 8.06 7.20 15.23
C SER A 325 8.39 7.93 13.93
N ALA A 326 7.65 8.99 13.59
CA ALA A 326 7.92 9.79 12.39
C ALA A 326 9.26 10.54 12.48
N LEU A 327 9.58 11.12 13.64
CA LEU A 327 10.87 11.78 13.87
C LEU A 327 12.04 10.80 13.84
N ILE A 328 11.90 9.63 14.50
CA ILE A 328 12.90 8.55 14.47
C ILE A 328 13.10 8.07 13.02
N ASP A 329 12.03 7.87 12.25
CA ASP A 329 12.09 7.46 10.85
C ASP A 329 12.82 8.47 9.97
N SER A 330 12.53 9.75 10.16
CA SER A 330 13.23 10.81 9.46
C SER A 330 14.71 10.87 9.81
N LEU A 331 15.08 10.70 11.10
CA LEU A 331 16.49 10.73 11.52
C LEU A 331 17.26 9.53 10.95
N VAL A 332 16.64 8.35 10.95
CA VAL A 332 17.23 7.16 10.35
C VAL A 332 17.47 7.32 8.84
N LYS A 333 16.53 7.93 8.12
CA LYS A 333 16.66 8.18 6.67
C LYS A 333 17.77 9.18 6.33
N GLU A 334 18.02 10.15 7.19
CA GLU A 334 19.18 11.07 7.07
C GLU A 334 20.51 10.45 7.55
N GLY A 335 20.52 9.18 7.97
CA GLY A 335 21.72 8.51 8.46
C GLY A 335 22.13 8.91 9.89
N LYS A 336 21.25 9.57 10.65
CA LYS A 336 21.50 10.03 12.03
C LYS A 336 20.98 9.01 13.06
N LEU A 337 21.49 7.78 13.00
CA LEU A 337 20.98 6.68 13.85
C LEU A 337 21.20 6.92 15.35
N THR A 338 22.27 7.62 15.73
CA THR A 338 22.55 7.96 17.13
C THR A 338 21.46 8.87 17.71
N GLU A 339 21.13 9.95 17.02
CA GLU A 339 20.05 10.87 17.40
C GLU A 339 18.69 10.14 17.44
N ALA A 340 18.47 9.20 16.51
CA ALA A 340 17.27 8.37 16.50
C ALA A 340 17.17 7.45 17.74
N LYS A 341 18.29 6.86 18.20
CA LYS A 341 18.35 6.05 19.43
C LYS A 341 18.14 6.91 20.68
N ASP A 342 18.67 8.14 20.71
CA ASP A 342 18.44 9.07 21.82
C ASP A 342 16.95 9.45 21.92
N LEU A 343 16.30 9.70 20.78
CA LEU A 343 14.87 10.00 20.73
C LEU A 343 14.00 8.77 21.10
N TYR A 344 14.43 7.56 20.75
CA TYR A 344 13.83 6.33 21.24
C TYR A 344 13.92 6.22 22.77
N ASN A 345 15.09 6.49 23.36
CA ASN A 345 15.23 6.46 24.82
C ASN A 345 14.35 7.51 25.49
N GLU A 346 14.28 8.73 24.95
CA GLU A 346 13.40 9.80 25.45
C GLU A 346 11.91 9.44 25.33
N MET A 347 11.53 8.70 24.30
CA MET A 347 10.18 8.17 24.16
C MET A 347 9.83 7.22 25.33
N ILE A 348 10.77 6.35 25.72
CA ILE A 348 10.61 5.44 26.86
C ILE A 348 10.56 6.20 28.20
N THR A 349 11.45 7.18 28.41
CA THR A 349 11.49 7.96 29.67
C THR A 349 10.20 8.73 29.90
N ARG A 350 9.52 9.14 28.83
CA ARG A 350 8.20 9.80 28.87
C ARG A 350 7.03 8.83 29.03
N GLY A 351 7.28 7.53 29.13
CA GLY A 351 6.24 6.51 29.25
C GLY A 351 5.41 6.33 27.98
N ILE A 352 5.98 6.64 26.81
CA ILE A 352 5.33 6.39 25.52
C ILE A 352 5.89 5.06 24.98
N ASP A 353 5.06 4.04 24.90
CA ASP A 353 5.50 2.72 24.46
C ASP A 353 5.75 2.69 22.93
N PRO A 354 6.91 2.19 22.46
CA PRO A 354 7.20 1.99 21.04
C PRO A 354 6.27 0.96 20.42
N ASN A 355 5.95 1.15 19.15
CA ASN A 355 5.15 0.20 18.38
C ASN A 355 6.00 -0.49 17.30
N THR A 356 5.36 -1.36 16.51
CA THR A 356 5.99 -2.08 15.41
C THR A 356 6.68 -1.18 14.39
N ILE A 357 6.15 0.03 14.14
CA ILE A 357 6.75 1.00 13.23
C ILE A 357 8.07 1.51 13.84
N THR A 358 8.06 1.94 15.10
CA THR A 358 9.28 2.43 15.79
C THR A 358 10.42 1.41 15.74
N TYR A 359 10.13 0.15 16.08
CA TYR A 359 11.14 -0.92 16.07
C TYR A 359 11.61 -1.24 14.65
N SER A 360 10.69 -1.38 13.68
CA SER A 360 11.04 -1.66 12.28
C SER A 360 11.93 -0.57 11.69
N THR A 361 11.66 0.69 12.03
CA THR A 361 12.48 1.84 11.62
C THR A 361 13.89 1.78 12.21
N LEU A 362 14.04 1.49 13.51
CA LEU A 362 15.37 1.36 14.13
C LEU A 362 16.15 0.17 13.58
N ILE A 363 15.47 -0.96 13.36
CA ILE A 363 16.03 -2.15 12.72
C ILE A 363 16.52 -1.81 11.30
N TYR A 364 15.74 -1.03 10.54
CA TYR A 364 16.14 -0.55 9.22
C TYR A 364 17.40 0.30 9.28
N GLY A 365 17.46 1.26 10.20
CA GLY A 365 18.66 2.09 10.38
C GLY A 365 19.90 1.29 10.74
N LEU A 366 19.77 0.31 11.63
CA LEU A 366 20.85 -0.62 11.98
C LEU A 366 21.31 -1.46 10.79
N CYS A 367 20.37 -1.89 9.93
CA CYS A 367 20.70 -2.62 8.70
C CYS A 367 21.45 -1.72 7.69
N MET A 368 21.10 -0.44 7.57
CA MET A 368 21.80 0.49 6.68
C MET A 368 23.23 0.79 7.13
N GLU A 369 23.50 0.80 8.44
CA GLU A 369 24.86 0.89 8.99
C GLU A 369 25.60 -0.48 9.04
N ASN A 370 25.02 -1.54 8.47
CA ASN A 370 25.57 -2.91 8.50
C ASN A 370 25.80 -3.47 9.93
N ARG A 371 25.03 -3.00 10.91
CA ARG A 371 25.04 -3.44 12.32
C ARG A 371 24.00 -4.52 12.57
N LEU A 372 24.10 -5.62 11.81
CA LEU A 372 23.06 -6.65 11.72
C LEU A 372 22.82 -7.41 13.04
N ASP A 373 23.84 -7.57 13.88
CA ASP A 373 23.68 -8.20 15.19
C ASP A 373 22.80 -7.36 16.12
N GLU A 374 23.02 -6.04 16.15
CA GLU A 374 22.15 -5.11 16.89
C GLU A 374 20.74 -5.07 16.30
N ALA A 375 20.59 -5.20 14.97
CA ALA A 375 19.28 -5.28 14.33
C ALA A 375 18.48 -6.51 14.80
N ASN A 376 19.13 -7.67 14.91
CA ASN A 376 18.52 -8.87 15.50
C ASN A 376 18.20 -8.70 16.98
N GLN A 377 19.09 -8.08 17.77
CA GLN A 377 18.82 -7.79 19.18
C GLN A 377 17.61 -6.85 19.35
N MET A 378 17.47 -5.87 18.46
CA MET A 378 16.31 -4.97 18.44
C MET A 378 15.01 -5.72 18.10
N MET A 379 15.07 -6.72 17.21
CA MET A 379 13.93 -7.61 16.94
C MET A 379 13.57 -8.47 18.16
N ASP A 380 14.55 -9.02 18.86
CA ASP A 380 14.30 -9.79 20.08
C ASP A 380 13.74 -8.90 21.21
N LEU A 381 14.23 -7.66 21.33
CA LEU A 381 13.69 -6.65 22.23
C LEU A 381 12.22 -6.35 21.90
N MET A 382 11.90 -6.10 20.62
CA MET A 382 10.54 -5.88 20.14
C MET A 382 9.59 -7.00 20.59
N VAL A 383 10.00 -8.27 20.39
CA VAL A 383 9.22 -9.44 20.83
C VAL A 383 9.08 -9.49 22.35
N SER A 384 10.14 -9.21 23.11
CA SER A 384 10.11 -9.22 24.57
C SER A 384 9.17 -8.15 25.16
N LYS A 385 8.91 -7.08 24.41
CA LYS A 385 7.99 -5.99 24.77
C LYS A 385 6.56 -6.24 24.30
N GLY A 386 6.26 -7.43 23.76
CA GLY A 386 4.92 -7.79 23.29
C GLY A 386 4.52 -7.12 21.97
N CYS A 387 5.48 -6.58 21.22
CA CYS A 387 5.26 -6.13 19.85
C CYS A 387 5.64 -7.26 18.89
N ASP A 388 4.69 -7.75 18.11
CA ASP A 388 4.96 -8.83 17.14
C ASP A 388 5.54 -8.27 15.84
N PRO A 389 6.69 -8.82 15.36
CA PRO A 389 7.27 -8.47 14.06
C PRO A 389 6.27 -8.71 12.93
N ASP A 390 6.08 -7.70 12.08
CA ASP A 390 5.23 -7.81 10.91
C ASP A 390 6.05 -8.12 9.65
N ILE A 391 5.36 -8.17 8.51
CA ILE A 391 6.00 -8.41 7.21
C ILE A 391 7.07 -7.37 6.87
N VAL A 392 6.88 -6.12 7.29
CA VAL A 392 7.84 -5.03 7.03
C VAL A 392 9.10 -5.27 7.87
N THR A 393 8.96 -5.63 9.15
CA THR A 393 10.10 -5.95 10.01
C THR A 393 10.96 -7.09 9.42
N PHE A 394 10.33 -8.16 8.96
CA PHE A 394 11.04 -9.28 8.34
C PHE A 394 11.70 -8.88 7.02
N ASN A 395 11.00 -8.17 6.14
CA ASN A 395 11.55 -7.72 4.86
C ASN A 395 12.77 -6.80 5.05
N VAL A 396 12.74 -5.92 6.05
CA VAL A 396 13.87 -5.05 6.40
C VAL A 396 15.10 -5.88 6.80
N LEU A 397 14.96 -6.85 7.71
CA LEU A 397 16.07 -7.70 8.14
C LEU A 397 16.59 -8.57 6.99
N ILE A 398 15.70 -9.23 6.26
CA ILE A 398 16.07 -10.08 5.12
C ILE A 398 16.86 -9.26 4.10
N ASN A 399 16.39 -8.05 3.75
CA ASN A 399 17.11 -7.15 2.85
C ASN A 399 18.48 -6.75 3.42
N GLY A 400 18.55 -6.41 4.71
CA GLY A 400 19.81 -6.09 5.39
C GLY A 400 20.84 -7.22 5.28
N PHE A 401 20.44 -8.46 5.59
CA PHE A 401 21.30 -9.63 5.46
C PHE A 401 21.68 -9.95 4.01
N CYS A 402 20.75 -9.79 3.06
CA CYS A 402 21.03 -9.97 1.63
C CYS A 402 22.08 -8.98 1.13
N LYS A 403 21.94 -7.68 1.46
CA LYS A 403 22.92 -6.64 1.10
C LYS A 403 24.31 -6.89 1.69
N ALA A 404 24.38 -7.49 2.88
CA ALA A 404 25.62 -7.91 3.52
C ALA A 404 26.19 -9.24 2.98
N LYS A 405 25.61 -9.81 1.91
CA LYS A 405 25.96 -11.11 1.32
C LYS A 405 25.81 -12.29 2.29
N GLN A 406 24.97 -12.16 3.32
CA GLN A 406 24.64 -13.20 4.28
C GLN A 406 23.26 -13.80 3.98
N VAL A 407 23.05 -14.23 2.72
CA VAL A 407 21.74 -14.69 2.22
C VAL A 407 21.19 -15.91 2.97
N ASP A 408 22.05 -16.78 3.51
CA ASP A 408 21.65 -17.89 4.37
C ASP A 408 20.88 -17.45 5.63
N VAL A 409 21.32 -16.35 6.24
CA VAL A 409 20.64 -15.78 7.42
C VAL A 409 19.28 -15.21 7.01
N GLY A 410 19.23 -14.52 5.87
CA GLY A 410 17.99 -14.03 5.26
C GLY A 410 16.99 -15.16 5.02
N MET A 411 17.45 -16.30 4.48
CA MET A 411 16.61 -17.47 4.26
C MET A 411 16.10 -18.10 5.57
N ARG A 412 16.93 -18.13 6.63
CA ARG A 412 16.48 -18.55 7.96
C ARG A 412 15.41 -17.63 8.53
N LEU A 413 15.53 -16.32 8.34
CA LEU A 413 14.51 -15.34 8.76
C LEU A 413 13.21 -15.52 7.98
N PHE A 414 13.28 -15.79 6.67
CA PHE A 414 12.12 -16.14 5.85
C PHE A 414 11.39 -17.38 6.37
N ARG A 415 12.11 -18.44 6.75
CA ARG A 415 11.49 -19.62 7.37
C ARG A 415 10.92 -19.31 8.76
N LYS A 416 11.59 -18.47 9.57
CA LYS A 416 11.10 -18.01 10.89
C LYS A 416 9.80 -17.20 10.78
N MET A 417 9.64 -16.42 9.71
CA MET A 417 8.44 -15.65 9.41
C MET A 417 7.21 -16.56 9.28
N SER A 418 7.31 -17.64 8.50
CA SER A 418 6.23 -18.62 8.33
C SER A 418 5.88 -19.34 9.63
N LEU A 419 6.88 -19.69 10.45
CA LEU A 419 6.66 -20.31 11.76
C LEU A 419 5.89 -19.41 12.74
N ARG A 420 5.96 -18.09 12.55
CA ARG A 420 5.20 -17.10 13.33
C ARG A 420 3.84 -16.75 12.74
N GLY A 421 3.44 -17.40 11.65
CA GLY A 421 2.15 -17.14 10.99
C GLY A 421 2.11 -15.85 10.18
N VAL A 422 3.27 -15.24 9.87
CA VAL A 422 3.35 -14.09 8.98
C VAL A 422 3.49 -14.60 7.54
N ILE A 423 2.59 -14.17 6.66
CA ILE A 423 2.52 -14.64 5.26
C ILE A 423 3.44 -13.78 4.41
N ALA A 424 4.35 -14.41 3.65
CA ALA A 424 5.25 -13.73 2.73
C ALA A 424 4.50 -13.13 1.54
N ASP A 425 4.92 -11.93 1.12
CA ASP A 425 4.35 -11.22 -0.02
C ASP A 425 5.35 -11.12 -1.18
N THR A 426 4.92 -10.46 -2.26
CA THR A 426 5.76 -10.22 -3.45
C THR A 426 7.08 -9.53 -3.10
N VAL A 427 7.10 -8.63 -2.11
CA VAL A 427 8.32 -7.93 -1.69
C VAL A 427 9.29 -8.90 -1.01
N THR A 428 8.80 -9.73 -0.08
CA THR A 428 9.62 -10.74 0.61
C THR A 428 10.36 -11.65 -0.38
N TYR A 429 9.62 -12.24 -1.32
CA TYR A 429 10.22 -13.13 -2.33
C TYR A 429 11.17 -12.38 -3.26
N SER A 430 10.78 -11.19 -3.73
CA SER A 430 11.64 -10.38 -4.62
C SER A 430 12.97 -10.01 -3.96
N THR A 431 12.95 -9.65 -2.66
CA THR A 431 14.16 -9.35 -1.89
C THR A 431 15.10 -10.56 -1.78
N LEU A 432 14.57 -11.76 -1.51
CA LEU A 432 15.39 -12.97 -1.45
C LEU A 432 15.98 -13.34 -2.82
N ILE A 433 15.17 -13.31 -3.88
CA ILE A 433 15.62 -13.59 -5.24
C ILE A 433 16.75 -12.63 -5.61
N GLN A 434 16.58 -11.33 -5.35
CA GLN A 434 17.62 -10.33 -5.58
C GLN A 434 18.88 -10.65 -4.80
N GLY A 435 18.75 -10.98 -3.51
CA GLY A 435 19.87 -11.34 -2.65
C GLY A 435 20.67 -12.53 -3.18
N PHE A 436 19.98 -13.62 -3.53
CA PHE A 436 20.63 -14.81 -4.08
C PHE A 436 21.27 -14.57 -5.46
N CYS A 437 20.63 -13.78 -6.33
CA CYS A 437 21.23 -13.35 -7.60
C CYS A 437 22.54 -12.57 -7.39
N GLN A 438 22.57 -11.63 -6.43
CA GLN A 438 23.75 -10.83 -6.10
C GLN A 438 24.87 -11.64 -5.44
N SER A 439 24.52 -12.72 -4.72
CA SER A 439 25.46 -13.70 -4.16
C SER A 439 25.95 -14.75 -5.18
N ARG A 440 25.51 -14.69 -6.44
CA ARG A 440 25.77 -15.68 -7.50
C ARG A 440 25.22 -17.08 -7.22
N GLU A 441 24.21 -17.19 -6.37
CA GLU A 441 23.51 -18.43 -6.01
C GLU A 441 22.22 -18.58 -6.82
N LEU A 442 22.36 -18.58 -8.15
CA LEU A 442 21.24 -18.49 -9.08
C LEU A 442 20.25 -19.68 -8.97
N ILE A 443 20.75 -20.87 -8.64
CA ILE A 443 19.91 -22.07 -8.47
C ILE A 443 18.88 -21.83 -7.35
N VAL A 444 19.34 -21.33 -6.20
CA VAL A 444 18.46 -21.04 -5.06
C VAL A 444 17.51 -19.88 -5.39
N ALA A 445 17.97 -18.86 -6.11
CA ALA A 445 17.11 -17.77 -6.57
C ALA A 445 15.93 -18.28 -7.41
N LYS A 446 16.17 -19.24 -8.32
CA LYS A 446 15.13 -19.88 -9.13
C LYS A 446 14.20 -20.76 -8.31
N GLU A 447 14.71 -21.49 -7.33
CA GLU A 447 13.89 -22.29 -6.41
C GLU A 447 12.95 -21.38 -5.59
N VAL A 448 13.44 -20.24 -5.09
CA VAL A 448 12.63 -19.25 -4.38
C VAL A 448 11.56 -18.63 -5.29
N PHE A 449 11.90 -18.35 -6.55
CA PHE A 449 10.92 -17.89 -7.55
C PHE A 449 9.83 -18.94 -7.81
N GLN A 450 10.19 -20.21 -7.95
CA GLN A 450 9.21 -21.29 -8.10
C GLN A 450 8.35 -21.47 -6.85
N GLU A 451 8.94 -21.35 -5.66
CA GLU A 451 8.22 -21.39 -4.38
C GLU A 451 7.17 -20.29 -4.33
N MET A 452 7.51 -19.06 -4.72
CA MET A 452 6.59 -17.92 -4.82
C MET A 452 5.35 -18.25 -5.67
N VAL A 453 5.56 -18.81 -6.87
CA VAL A 453 4.47 -19.22 -7.76
C VAL A 453 3.63 -20.34 -7.15
N SER A 454 4.27 -21.33 -6.52
CA SER A 454 3.57 -22.48 -5.90
C SER A 454 2.68 -22.07 -4.73
N GLN A 455 3.05 -21.01 -4.00
CA GLN A 455 2.27 -20.45 -2.89
C GLN A 455 1.14 -19.50 -3.35
N GLY A 456 0.96 -19.33 -4.67
CA GLY A 456 -0.06 -18.45 -5.23
C GLY A 456 0.27 -16.96 -5.13
N VAL A 457 1.52 -16.59 -4.83
CA VAL A 457 1.97 -15.20 -4.87
C VAL A 457 2.39 -14.89 -6.30
N HIS A 458 1.59 -14.09 -7.02
CA HIS A 458 1.86 -13.81 -8.43
C HIS A 458 3.06 -12.86 -8.60
N PRO A 459 4.08 -13.22 -9.40
CA PRO A 459 5.21 -12.35 -9.70
C PRO A 459 4.77 -11.09 -10.46
N GLY A 460 5.20 -9.92 -9.96
CA GLY A 460 5.00 -8.64 -10.64
C GLY A 460 6.12 -8.32 -11.62
N ILE A 461 5.98 -7.21 -12.37
CA ILE A 461 7.00 -6.73 -13.32
C ILE A 461 8.36 -6.56 -12.62
N MET A 462 8.37 -5.97 -11.41
CA MET A 462 9.59 -5.79 -10.61
C MET A 462 10.29 -7.13 -10.28
N THR A 463 9.53 -8.16 -9.90
CA THR A 463 10.09 -9.49 -9.58
C THR A 463 10.75 -10.13 -10.79
N TYR A 464 10.11 -10.04 -11.97
CA TYR A 464 10.72 -10.49 -13.21
C TYR A 464 11.95 -9.66 -13.57
N GLY A 465 11.90 -8.33 -13.40
CA GLY A 465 13.07 -7.46 -13.61
C GLY A 465 14.27 -7.90 -12.77
N ILE A 466 14.07 -8.17 -11.48
CA ILE A 466 15.10 -8.68 -10.57
C ILE A 466 15.67 -10.02 -11.06
N LEU A 467 14.82 -10.94 -11.52
CA LEU A 467 15.26 -12.24 -12.02
C LEU A 467 16.03 -12.11 -13.33
N LEU A 468 15.55 -11.28 -14.27
CA LEU A 468 16.22 -11.01 -15.55
C LEU A 468 17.58 -10.37 -15.34
N ASP A 469 17.67 -9.36 -14.47
CA ASP A 469 18.92 -8.68 -14.13
C ASP A 469 19.91 -9.67 -13.51
N GLY A 470 19.44 -10.46 -12.54
CA GLY A 470 20.23 -11.53 -11.94
C GLY A 470 20.70 -12.60 -12.92
N LEU A 471 19.89 -12.99 -13.91
CA LEU A 471 20.29 -13.94 -14.94
C LEU A 471 21.35 -13.34 -15.88
N CYS A 472 21.13 -12.11 -16.34
CA CYS A 472 22.08 -11.39 -17.19
C CYS A 472 23.44 -11.22 -16.51
N ASP A 473 23.47 -10.79 -15.24
CA ASP A 473 24.71 -10.56 -14.48
C ASP A 473 25.47 -11.84 -14.14
N ASN A 474 24.77 -12.98 -14.08
CA ASN A 474 25.37 -14.30 -13.88
C ASN A 474 25.71 -15.02 -15.21
N GLY A 475 25.50 -14.39 -16.37
CA GLY A 475 25.87 -14.91 -17.70
C GLY A 475 24.85 -15.83 -18.36
N GLU A 476 23.66 -16.00 -17.78
CA GLU A 476 22.58 -16.90 -18.27
C GLU A 476 21.61 -16.15 -19.21
N LEU A 477 22.16 -15.48 -20.23
CA LEU A 477 21.42 -14.58 -21.11
C LEU A 477 20.31 -15.29 -21.91
N GLU A 478 20.56 -16.51 -22.39
CA GLU A 478 19.57 -17.26 -23.20
C GLU A 478 18.29 -17.55 -22.40
N GLU A 479 18.43 -17.86 -21.11
CA GLU A 479 17.29 -18.08 -20.23
C GLU A 479 16.57 -16.77 -19.90
N ALA A 480 17.31 -15.66 -19.73
CA ALA A 480 16.72 -14.33 -19.56
C ALA A 480 15.85 -13.94 -20.77
N LEU A 481 16.33 -14.18 -22.00
CA LEU A 481 15.54 -13.97 -23.22
C LEU A 481 14.30 -14.88 -23.27
N GLY A 482 14.43 -16.14 -22.84
CA GLY A 482 13.30 -17.06 -22.72
C GLY A 482 12.22 -16.58 -21.75
N ILE A 483 12.61 -15.98 -20.61
CA ILE A 483 11.67 -15.39 -19.65
C ILE A 483 11.02 -14.12 -20.24
N LEU A 484 11.77 -13.26 -20.93
CA LEU A 484 11.20 -12.10 -21.61
C LEU A 484 10.09 -12.50 -22.60
N ASP A 485 10.31 -13.57 -23.37
CA ASP A 485 9.30 -14.13 -24.28
C ASP A 485 8.06 -14.64 -23.54
N GLN A 486 8.23 -15.24 -22.36
CA GLN A 486 7.10 -15.65 -21.53
C GLN A 486 6.31 -14.44 -21.02
N MET A 487 6.98 -13.36 -20.60
CA MET A 487 6.32 -12.12 -20.17
C MET A 487 5.48 -11.51 -21.30
N HIS A 488 6.01 -11.53 -22.53
CA HIS A 488 5.27 -11.14 -23.73
C HIS A 488 4.04 -12.02 -23.99
N LYS A 489 4.18 -13.35 -23.89
CA LYS A 489 3.06 -14.30 -24.06
C LYS A 489 1.97 -14.11 -23.01
N CYS A 490 2.35 -13.72 -21.80
CA CYS A 490 1.43 -13.38 -20.71
C CYS A 490 0.76 -12.01 -20.87
N LYS A 491 1.06 -11.26 -21.95
CA LYS A 491 0.52 -9.91 -22.23
C LYS A 491 0.77 -8.92 -21.10
N MET A 492 1.92 -9.02 -20.43
CA MET A 492 2.34 -8.03 -19.45
C MET A 492 2.73 -6.73 -20.16
N GLU A 493 2.34 -5.59 -19.59
CA GLU A 493 2.81 -4.28 -20.06
C GLU A 493 4.25 -4.08 -19.56
N LEU A 494 5.22 -4.20 -20.48
CA LEU A 494 6.64 -4.05 -20.16
C LEU A 494 7.05 -2.59 -20.30
N ASP A 495 7.72 -2.07 -19.28
CA ASP A 495 8.29 -0.72 -19.30
C ASP A 495 9.72 -0.70 -19.85
N ILE A 496 10.29 0.50 -19.95
CA ILE A 496 11.66 0.70 -20.42
C ILE A 496 12.71 0.02 -19.51
N GLY A 497 12.40 -0.16 -18.23
CA GLY A 497 13.30 -0.77 -17.25
C GLY A 497 13.64 -2.21 -17.60
N ILE A 498 12.63 -3.02 -17.95
CA ILE A 498 12.83 -4.42 -18.37
C ILE A 498 13.72 -4.51 -19.61
N TYR A 499 13.47 -3.67 -20.63
CA TYR A 499 14.30 -3.69 -21.83
C TYR A 499 15.72 -3.18 -21.58
N SER A 500 15.90 -2.17 -20.74
CA SER A 500 17.22 -1.68 -20.33
C SER A 500 18.05 -2.78 -19.68
N ILE A 501 17.46 -3.63 -18.84
CA ILE A 501 18.12 -4.81 -18.24
C ILE A 501 18.61 -5.78 -19.33
N ILE A 502 17.76 -6.08 -20.32
CA ILE A 502 18.11 -7.02 -21.40
C ILE A 502 19.17 -6.44 -22.33
N ILE A 503 19.06 -5.16 -22.72
CA ILE A 503 20.08 -4.47 -23.52
C ILE A 503 21.41 -4.46 -22.76
N HIS A 504 21.40 -4.20 -21.45
CA HIS A 504 22.60 -4.27 -20.61
C HIS A 504 23.20 -5.69 -20.58
N GLY A 505 22.37 -6.72 -20.42
CA GLY A 505 22.78 -8.12 -20.49
C GLY A 505 23.40 -8.51 -21.83
N LEU A 506 22.79 -8.10 -22.95
CA LEU A 506 23.31 -8.32 -24.31
C LEU A 506 24.67 -7.62 -24.50
N CYS A 507 24.80 -6.37 -24.05
CA CYS A 507 26.07 -5.64 -24.06
C CYS A 507 27.15 -6.33 -23.22
N ASN A 508 26.82 -6.87 -22.05
CA ASN A 508 27.76 -7.59 -21.19
C ASN A 508 28.18 -8.95 -21.78
N ALA A 509 27.28 -9.63 -22.50
CA ALA A 509 27.58 -10.84 -23.25
C ALA A 509 28.27 -10.57 -24.61
N SER A 510 28.64 -9.32 -24.91
CA SER A 510 29.24 -8.89 -26.19
C SER A 510 28.37 -9.11 -27.44
N LYS A 511 27.05 -9.30 -27.27
CA LYS A 511 26.05 -9.39 -28.35
C LYS A 511 25.48 -8.00 -28.67
N ILE A 512 26.34 -7.09 -29.11
CA ILE A 512 26.01 -5.66 -29.21
C ILE A 512 25.07 -5.35 -30.38
N ASP A 513 25.13 -6.15 -31.46
CA ASP A 513 24.22 -5.98 -32.60
C ASP A 513 22.77 -6.31 -32.21
N ASP A 514 22.55 -7.41 -31.48
CA ASP A 514 21.24 -7.77 -30.91
C ASP A 514 20.73 -6.69 -29.94
N ALA A 515 21.64 -6.11 -29.13
CA ALA A 515 21.32 -5.01 -28.22
C ALA A 515 20.87 -3.75 -28.99
N TRP A 516 21.55 -3.43 -30.09
CA TRP A 516 21.23 -2.31 -30.96
C TRP A 516 19.89 -2.50 -31.67
N ASP A 517 19.63 -3.69 -32.20
CA ASP A 517 18.36 -4.03 -32.83
C ASP A 517 17.19 -3.92 -31.85
N LEU A 518 17.37 -4.43 -30.62
CA LEU A 518 16.38 -4.29 -29.56
C LEU A 518 16.13 -2.81 -29.22
N PHE A 519 17.20 -2.02 -29.04
CA PHE A 519 17.12 -0.58 -28.76
C PHE A 519 16.39 0.20 -29.86
N CYS A 520 16.65 -0.11 -31.13
CA CYS A 520 15.97 0.45 -32.29
C CYS A 520 14.48 0.07 -32.31
N SER A 521 14.14 -1.17 -31.95
CA SER A 521 12.76 -1.67 -31.95
C SER A 521 11.85 -1.09 -30.86
N LEU A 522 12.39 -0.46 -29.82
CA LEU A 522 11.62 0.05 -28.67
C LEU A 522 10.49 1.02 -29.07
N SER A 523 10.75 1.92 -30.02
CA SER A 523 9.76 2.87 -30.51
C SER A 523 8.57 2.17 -31.20
N LEU A 524 8.83 1.06 -31.92
CA LEU A 524 7.79 0.26 -32.56
C LEU A 524 6.96 -0.53 -31.54
N LYS A 525 7.55 -0.87 -30.40
CA LYS A 525 6.88 -1.54 -29.27
C LYS A 525 6.08 -0.56 -28.39
N GLY A 526 6.02 0.72 -28.75
CA GLY A 526 5.29 1.74 -27.99
C GLY A 526 5.98 2.18 -26.69
N VAL A 527 7.26 1.84 -26.51
CA VAL A 527 8.04 2.19 -25.32
C VAL A 527 8.95 3.38 -25.64
N LYS A 528 8.81 4.46 -24.86
CA LYS A 528 9.68 5.63 -24.99
C LYS A 528 11.03 5.34 -24.33
N ARG A 529 12.12 5.65 -25.04
CA ARG A 529 13.48 5.56 -24.51
C ARG A 529 13.70 6.59 -23.39
N ASP A 530 14.64 6.31 -22.51
CA ASP A 530 15.09 7.22 -21.47
C ASP A 530 16.62 7.39 -21.50
N ILE A 531 17.14 8.33 -20.71
CA ILE A 531 18.59 8.61 -20.63
C ILE A 531 19.38 7.34 -20.27
N GLN A 532 18.85 6.50 -19.39
CA GLN A 532 19.49 5.26 -18.97
C GLN A 532 19.66 4.28 -20.13
N SER A 533 18.64 4.08 -20.97
CA SER A 533 18.71 3.20 -22.14
C SER A 533 19.74 3.67 -23.18
N TYR A 534 19.87 4.99 -23.41
CA TYR A 534 20.95 5.55 -24.26
C TYR A 534 22.33 5.29 -23.63
N ASN A 535 22.48 5.54 -22.33
CA ASN A 535 23.74 5.32 -21.61
C ASN A 535 24.21 3.86 -21.65
N ILE A 536 23.29 2.90 -21.51
CA ILE A 536 23.59 1.47 -21.61
C ILE A 536 24.08 1.12 -23.01
N MET A 537 23.41 1.61 -24.07
CA MET A 537 23.80 1.34 -25.44
C MET A 537 25.15 2.00 -25.80
N LEU A 538 25.36 3.25 -25.37
CA LEU A 538 26.64 3.96 -25.52
C LEU A 538 27.77 3.19 -24.83
N SER A 539 27.56 2.75 -23.59
CA SER A 539 28.53 1.91 -22.87
C SER A 539 28.85 0.62 -23.62
N GLY A 540 27.84 -0.04 -24.21
CA GLY A 540 28.00 -1.22 -25.06
C GLY A 540 28.89 -0.94 -26.29
N LEU A 541 28.56 0.09 -27.07
CA LEU A 541 29.33 0.48 -28.26
C LEU A 541 30.77 0.86 -27.92
N CYS A 542 30.97 1.57 -26.80
CA CYS A 542 32.28 1.92 -26.28
C CYS A 542 33.11 0.69 -25.89
N LYS A 543 32.50 -0.38 -25.35
CA LYS A 543 33.19 -1.65 -25.05
C LYS A 543 33.68 -2.37 -26.32
N ARG A 544 33.00 -2.19 -27.46
CA ARG A 544 33.40 -2.72 -28.79
C ARG A 544 34.45 -1.87 -29.49
N SER A 545 34.85 -0.74 -28.91
CA SER A 545 35.67 0.30 -29.57
C SER A 545 35.03 0.87 -30.85
N SER A 546 33.71 0.77 -31.00
CA SER A 546 32.96 1.37 -32.12
C SER A 546 32.66 2.85 -31.83
N LEU A 547 33.70 3.67 -31.68
CA LEU A 547 33.59 5.07 -31.25
C LEU A 547 32.73 5.94 -32.19
N SER A 548 32.79 5.69 -33.51
CA SER A 548 31.99 6.42 -34.50
C SER A 548 30.47 6.23 -34.32
N GLU A 549 30.04 5.00 -34.02
CA GLU A 549 28.64 4.67 -33.73
C GLU A 549 28.21 5.25 -32.38
N ALA A 550 29.10 5.23 -31.38
CA ALA A 550 28.85 5.84 -30.08
C ALA A 550 28.64 7.37 -30.20
N ASP A 551 29.50 8.05 -30.97
CA ASP A 551 29.37 9.50 -31.20
C ASP A 551 28.11 9.85 -32.01
N ALA A 552 27.72 8.99 -32.95
CA ALA A 552 26.47 9.14 -33.69
C ALA A 552 25.25 8.98 -32.77
N LEU A 553 25.26 7.99 -31.88
CA LEU A 553 24.20 7.79 -30.90
C LEU A 553 24.13 8.96 -29.89
N PHE A 554 25.27 9.49 -29.47
CA PHE A 554 25.34 10.65 -28.57
C PHE A 554 24.74 11.92 -29.19
N ARG A 555 24.99 12.18 -30.48
CA ARG A 555 24.33 13.28 -31.21
C ARG A 555 22.83 13.06 -31.30
N LYS A 556 22.41 11.84 -31.66
CA LYS A 556 21.00 11.47 -31.74
C LYS A 556 20.27 11.63 -30.41
N MET A 557 20.90 11.30 -29.29
CA MET A 557 20.34 11.50 -27.95
C MET A 557 19.95 12.98 -27.72
N LYS A 558 20.82 13.92 -28.12
CA LYS A 558 20.54 15.37 -28.02
C LYS A 558 19.45 15.80 -29.00
N GLU A 559 19.46 15.27 -30.23
CA GLU A 559 18.44 15.56 -31.25
C GLU A 559 17.04 15.08 -30.84
N ASP A 560 16.96 13.92 -30.19
CA ASP A 560 15.73 13.35 -29.64
C ASP A 560 15.24 14.12 -28.39
N GLY A 561 15.97 15.16 -27.95
CA GLY A 561 15.61 16.06 -26.86
C GLY A 561 15.99 15.57 -25.47
N TYR A 562 16.91 14.59 -25.36
CA TYR A 562 17.43 14.12 -24.08
C TYR A 562 18.70 14.86 -23.71
N GLU A 563 18.75 15.43 -22.51
CA GLU A 563 19.94 16.08 -21.97
C GLU A 563 20.91 15.02 -21.42
N PRO A 564 22.17 14.96 -21.92
CA PRO A 564 23.18 14.07 -21.38
C PRO A 564 23.49 14.36 -19.92
N ASP A 565 23.64 13.30 -19.14
CA ASP A 565 24.03 13.37 -17.73
C ASP A 565 25.54 13.17 -17.54
N GLY A 566 26.02 13.35 -16.30
CA GLY A 566 27.41 13.10 -15.95
C GLY A 566 27.88 11.67 -16.30
N CYS A 567 26.99 10.67 -16.24
CA CYS A 567 27.32 9.29 -16.61
C CYS A 567 27.60 9.14 -18.12
N THR A 568 26.82 9.83 -18.95
CA THR A 568 26.97 9.89 -20.42
C THR A 568 28.36 10.39 -20.78
N TYR A 569 28.73 11.58 -20.27
CA TYR A 569 30.02 12.21 -20.56
C TYR A 569 31.19 11.36 -20.05
N ASN A 570 31.15 10.93 -18.78
CA ASN A 570 32.21 10.09 -18.22
C ASN A 570 32.39 8.78 -19.02
N THR A 571 31.31 8.18 -19.52
CA THR A 571 31.39 6.96 -20.33
C THR A 571 32.08 7.19 -21.68
N LEU A 572 31.74 8.26 -22.38
CA LEU A 572 32.37 8.62 -23.66
C LEU A 572 33.83 9.05 -23.48
N ILE A 573 34.13 9.88 -22.47
CA ILE A 573 35.51 10.31 -22.16
C ILE A 573 36.39 9.07 -21.91
N ARG A 574 35.93 8.14 -21.06
CA ARG A 574 36.67 6.89 -20.79
C ARG A 574 36.91 6.07 -22.06
N ALA A 575 35.96 6.05 -22.99
CA ALA A 575 36.07 5.31 -24.24
C ALA A 575 37.08 5.95 -25.20
N HIS A 576 36.98 7.26 -25.41
CA HIS A 576 37.89 8.01 -26.29
C HIS A 576 39.33 8.05 -25.76
N LEU A 577 39.52 8.16 -24.44
CA LEU A 577 40.84 8.04 -23.81
C LEU A 577 41.48 6.66 -24.07
N ARG A 578 40.70 5.58 -23.93
CA ARG A 578 41.17 4.21 -24.24
C ARG A 578 41.43 3.98 -25.72
N GLY A 579 40.73 4.70 -26.60
CA GLY A 579 40.95 4.70 -28.04
C GLY A 579 42.06 5.65 -28.52
N SER A 580 42.78 6.29 -27.60
CA SER A 580 43.82 7.30 -27.86
C SER A 580 43.33 8.55 -28.63
N ASP A 581 42.01 8.82 -28.66
CA ASP A 581 41.45 10.08 -29.17
C ASP A 581 41.42 11.14 -28.05
N ILE A 582 42.57 11.77 -27.88
CA ILE A 582 42.78 12.81 -26.87
C ILE A 582 41.95 14.06 -27.19
N THR A 583 41.77 14.39 -28.47
CA THR A 583 41.09 15.61 -28.91
C THR A 583 39.61 15.61 -28.58
N THR A 584 38.91 14.52 -28.90
CA THR A 584 37.48 14.38 -28.60
C THR A 584 37.24 14.27 -27.09
N SER A 585 38.15 13.59 -26.37
CA SER A 585 38.11 13.50 -24.91
C SER A 585 38.15 14.88 -24.23
N VAL A 586 39.00 15.80 -24.71
CA VAL A 586 39.07 17.18 -24.18
C VAL A 586 37.77 17.95 -24.42
N GLN A 587 37.22 17.87 -25.64
CA GLN A 587 35.96 18.54 -25.98
C GLN A 587 34.81 18.06 -25.10
N LEU A 588 34.73 16.75 -24.83
CA LEU A 588 33.72 16.17 -23.95
C LEU A 588 33.90 16.61 -22.48
N ILE A 589 35.13 16.74 -21.98
CA ILE A 589 35.41 17.25 -20.62
C ILE A 589 34.97 18.71 -20.48
N GLU A 590 35.26 19.56 -21.47
CA GLU A 590 34.83 20.96 -21.47
C GLU A 590 33.30 21.09 -21.53
N GLU A 591 32.65 20.28 -22.38
CA GLU A 591 31.19 20.27 -22.46
C GLU A 591 30.55 19.80 -21.15
N MET A 592 31.07 18.72 -20.55
CA MET A 592 30.62 18.20 -19.26
C MET A 592 30.69 19.26 -18.16
N LYS A 593 31.78 20.04 -18.11
CA LYS A 593 31.96 21.15 -17.15
C LYS A 593 30.96 22.28 -17.38
N ARG A 594 30.72 22.65 -18.64
CA ARG A 594 29.73 23.68 -18.98
C ARG A 594 28.32 23.28 -18.55
N CYS A 595 28.02 21.99 -18.56
CA CYS A 595 26.79 21.41 -18.05
C CYS A 595 26.76 21.22 -16.51
N GLY A 596 27.81 21.62 -15.79
CA GLY A 596 27.88 21.56 -14.32
C GLY A 596 28.22 20.18 -13.75
N PHE A 597 28.64 19.22 -14.58
CA PHE A 597 29.03 17.88 -14.14
C PHE A 597 30.54 17.78 -13.87
N SER A 598 30.95 16.82 -13.05
CA SER A 598 32.35 16.53 -12.71
C SER A 598 32.78 15.14 -13.18
N SER A 599 34.10 14.94 -13.22
CA SER A 599 34.67 13.64 -13.58
C SER A 599 34.53 12.66 -12.41
N ASP A 600 34.10 11.43 -12.70
CA ASP A 600 34.02 10.38 -11.70
C ASP A 600 35.42 9.81 -11.36
N ALA A 601 35.53 9.09 -10.24
CA ALA A 601 36.80 8.53 -9.78
C ALA A 601 37.43 7.55 -10.80
N SER A 602 36.62 6.89 -11.63
CA SER A 602 37.11 5.95 -12.65
C SER A 602 37.73 6.69 -13.84
N THR A 603 37.12 7.81 -14.25
CA THR A 603 37.66 8.70 -15.28
C THR A 603 38.96 9.35 -14.81
N VAL A 604 39.00 9.85 -13.56
CA VAL A 604 40.21 10.42 -12.96
C VAL A 604 41.33 9.38 -12.90
N LYS A 605 41.01 8.13 -12.52
CA LYS A 605 41.99 7.04 -12.49
C LYS A 605 42.61 6.76 -13.86
N ILE A 606 41.80 6.66 -14.93
CA ILE A 606 42.32 6.42 -16.29
C ILE A 606 43.27 7.54 -16.72
N VAL A 607 42.91 8.80 -16.43
CA VAL A 607 43.78 9.93 -16.74
C VAL A 607 45.09 9.87 -15.94
N MET A 608 45.04 9.51 -14.65
CA MET A 608 46.25 9.30 -13.82
C MET A 608 47.15 8.17 -14.35
N ASP A 609 46.56 7.06 -14.77
CA ASP A 609 47.29 5.92 -15.34
C ASP A 609 48.00 6.36 -16.64
N MET A 610 47.29 7.07 -17.53
CA MET A 610 47.83 7.58 -18.79
C MET A 610 48.92 8.66 -18.58
N LEU A 611 48.76 9.55 -17.59
CA LEU A 611 49.80 10.51 -17.18
C LEU A 611 51.07 9.80 -16.70
N SER A 612 50.92 8.72 -15.93
CA SER A 612 52.04 7.93 -15.40
C SER A 612 52.79 7.20 -16.52
N SER A 613 52.09 6.80 -17.58
CA SER A 613 52.67 6.19 -18.78
C SER A 613 53.30 7.19 -19.76
N GLY A 614 53.11 8.50 -19.55
CA GLY A 614 53.64 9.56 -20.43
C GLY A 614 52.80 9.84 -21.68
N GLU A 615 51.58 9.30 -21.76
CA GLU A 615 50.66 9.49 -22.89
C GLU A 615 49.86 10.80 -22.81
N LEU A 616 49.82 11.43 -21.63
CA LEU A 616 49.12 12.70 -21.37
C LEU A 616 50.01 13.69 -20.63
N ASP A 617 49.70 14.98 -20.75
CA ASP A 617 50.35 16.08 -20.03
C ASP A 617 49.59 16.47 -18.76
N LYS A 618 50.32 17.01 -17.76
CA LYS A 618 49.74 17.48 -16.47
C LYS A 618 48.60 18.51 -16.61
N SER A 619 48.44 19.14 -17.77
CA SER A 619 47.30 20.02 -18.09
C SER A 619 45.95 19.31 -17.96
N PHE A 620 45.88 17.98 -18.15
CA PHE A 620 44.67 17.18 -18.01
C PHE A 620 44.11 17.16 -16.58
N LEU A 621 44.97 17.21 -15.55
CA LEU A 621 44.51 17.25 -14.16
C LEU A 621 43.75 18.55 -13.85
N ASN A 622 44.21 19.67 -14.42
CA ASN A 622 43.54 20.96 -14.29
C ASN A 622 42.17 20.95 -15.02
N MET A 623 42.02 20.13 -16.05
CA MET A 623 40.77 19.96 -16.78
C MET A 623 39.76 19.07 -16.04
N LEU A 624 40.17 18.25 -15.06
CA LEU A 624 39.27 17.39 -14.29
C LEU A 624 38.76 18.02 -12.98
N SER A 625 39.40 19.10 -12.47
CA SER A 625 38.97 19.78 -11.24
C SER A 625 37.60 20.45 -11.40
N GLY A 626 36.73 20.33 -10.40
CA GLY A 626 35.33 20.76 -10.44
C GLY A 626 35.09 22.27 -10.67
N PRO A 627 33.83 22.69 -10.88
CA PRO A 627 33.46 24.08 -11.21
C PRO A 627 33.86 25.10 -10.14
N PHE A 628 33.97 24.66 -8.89
CA PHE A 628 34.51 25.42 -7.78
C PHE A 628 35.89 24.84 -7.45
N GLY A 629 36.94 25.57 -7.80
CA GLY A 629 38.30 25.18 -7.50
C GLY A 629 38.54 25.20 -6.00
N ASP A 630 38.45 24.04 -5.35
CA ASP A 630 39.15 23.81 -4.09
C ASP A 630 40.49 23.15 -4.42
N LYS A 631 41.55 23.95 -4.39
CA LYS A 631 42.94 23.55 -4.70
C LYS A 631 43.59 22.78 -3.54
N SER A 632 42.83 22.20 -2.62
CA SER A 632 43.37 21.77 -1.31
C SER A 632 43.31 20.27 -1.00
N SER A 633 42.83 19.38 -1.88
CA SER A 633 42.65 17.96 -1.50
C SER A 633 43.06 16.88 -2.52
N LEU A 634 43.90 17.19 -3.51
CA LEU A 634 44.40 16.19 -4.48
C LEU A 634 45.87 15.77 -4.30
N LEU A 635 46.46 16.07 -3.14
CA LEU A 635 47.77 15.58 -2.73
C LEU A 635 47.71 15.16 -1.26
N ASP A 636 47.19 13.96 -1.01
CA ASP A 636 47.55 13.09 0.11
C ASP A 636 47.14 11.64 -0.20
#